data_AF-A0A928J2G2-F1
#
_entry.id   AF-A0A928J2G2-F1
#
_cell.length_a   1.000
_cell.length_b   1.000
_cell.length_c   1.000
_cell.angle_alpha   90.00
_cell.angle_beta   90.00
_cell.angle_gamma   90.00
#
_symmetry.space_group_name_H-M   'P 1'
#
loop_
_entity.id
_entity.type
_entity.pdbx_description
1 polymer ?
#
loop_
_entity_poly.entity_id
_entity_poly.type
_entity_poly.pdbx_seq_one_letter_code
_entity_poly.pdbx_strand_id
1 'polypeptide(L)'
;MSEKKKEIIRSLKFLMFSVSAGVIQIVSFTLLNEICHLWYWVSYLFSLILSVLWNFTLNRKFTFHSASNVPVAMLKVALFYIVFTPVSTWWTAVLTGENFLWNEYVVLVLTMITNFVTEYLYDRFVVFRGNIDNDK
;
A
#
# COMPACT_ATOMS: atom_id res chain seq x y z
N MET A 1 -13.41 0.34 -26.50
CA MET A 1 -13.68 0.71 -25.09
C MET A 1 -12.93 2.00 -24.80
N SER A 2 -13.60 3.06 -24.33
CA SER A 2 -12.96 4.37 -24.06
C SER A 2 -11.85 4.23 -23.02
N GLU A 3 -10.73 4.91 -23.22
CA GLU A 3 -9.57 4.91 -22.30
C GLU A 3 -9.99 5.20 -20.83
N LYS A 4 -10.97 6.09 -20.62
CA LYS A 4 -11.56 6.35 -19.29
C LYS A 4 -12.18 5.10 -18.65
N LYS A 5 -12.88 4.26 -19.42
CA LYS A 5 -13.48 3.02 -18.90
C LYS A 5 -12.42 1.98 -18.54
N LYS A 6 -11.28 1.94 -19.26
CA LYS A 6 -10.16 1.06 -18.92
C LYS A 6 -9.49 1.50 -17.62
N GLU A 7 -9.27 2.81 -17.43
CA GLU A 7 -8.69 3.34 -16.21
C GLU A 7 -9.57 3.07 -14.97
N ILE A 8 -10.88 3.27 -15.08
CA ILE A 8 -11.83 3.00 -13.98
C ILE A 8 -11.80 1.52 -13.57
N ILE A 9 -11.74 0.61 -14.54
CA ILE A 9 -11.63 -0.83 -14.24
C ILE A 9 -10.27 -1.14 -13.61
N ARG A 10 -9.20 -0.46 -14.01
CA ARG A 10 -7.87 -0.63 -13.44
C ARG A 10 -7.82 -0.18 -11.99
N SER A 11 -8.37 0.99 -11.67
CA SER A 11 -8.46 1.48 -10.30
C SER A 11 -9.36 0.60 -9.43
N LEU A 12 -10.47 0.09 -9.99
CA LEU A 12 -11.35 -0.82 -9.26
C LEU A 12 -10.65 -2.15 -8.93
N LYS A 13 -9.94 -2.75 -9.90
CA LYS A 13 -9.13 -3.94 -9.67
C LYS A 13 -8.04 -3.70 -8.62
N PHE A 14 -7.33 -2.58 -8.71
CA PHE A 14 -6.32 -2.18 -7.73
C PHE A 14 -6.91 -2.07 -6.31
N LEU A 15 -8.08 -1.46 -6.17
CA LEU A 15 -8.76 -1.35 -4.90
C LEU A 15 -9.14 -2.73 -4.34
N MET A 16 -9.72 -3.62 -5.16
CA MET A 16 -10.06 -4.98 -4.73
C MET A 16 -8.83 -5.77 -4.28
N PHE A 17 -7.72 -5.66 -4.99
CA PHE A 17 -6.47 -6.33 -4.60
C PHE A 17 -5.85 -5.73 -3.33
N SER A 18 -5.93 -4.41 -3.15
CA SER A 18 -5.50 -3.75 -1.92
C SER A 18 -6.32 -4.21 -0.70
N VAL A 19 -7.64 -4.37 -0.86
CA VAL A 19 -8.50 -4.96 0.18
C VAL A 19 -8.06 -6.40 0.49
N SER A 20 -7.78 -7.21 -0.54
CA SER A 20 -7.29 -8.59 -0.32
C SER A 20 -5.95 -8.65 0.43
N ALA A 21 -5.06 -7.70 0.17
CA ALA A 21 -3.78 -7.61 0.85
C ALA A 21 -3.97 -7.23 2.32
N GLY A 22 -4.90 -6.32 2.64
CA GLY A 22 -5.30 -6.03 4.01
C GLY A 22 -5.80 -7.27 4.76
N VAL A 23 -6.61 -8.11 4.10
CA VAL A 23 -7.06 -9.39 4.68
C VAL A 23 -5.89 -10.34 4.95
N ILE A 24 -4.96 -10.49 4.00
CA ILE A 24 -3.75 -11.31 4.19
C ILE A 24 -2.91 -10.79 5.36
N GLN A 25 -2.75 -9.47 5.47
CA GLN A 25 -2.01 -8.87 6.59
C GLN A 25 -2.65 -9.25 7.93
N ILE A 26 -3.96 -9.09 8.05
CA ILE A 26 -4.70 -9.39 9.28
C ILE A 26 -4.56 -10.87 9.62
N VAL A 27 -4.82 -11.77 8.66
CA VAL A 27 -4.75 -13.22 8.89
C VAL A 27 -3.33 -13.65 9.28
N SER A 28 -2.31 -13.19 8.55
CA SER A 28 -0.92 -13.53 8.84
C SER A 28 -0.43 -12.93 10.16
N PHE A 29 -0.85 -11.72 10.49
CA PHE A 29 -0.56 -11.11 11.78
C PHE A 29 -1.16 -11.94 12.92
N THR A 30 -2.46 -12.28 12.82
CA THR A 30 -3.15 -13.09 13.84
C THR A 30 -2.49 -14.45 13.99
N LEU A 31 -2.12 -15.13 12.89
CA LEU A 31 -1.39 -16.41 12.96
C LEU A 31 -0.04 -16.26 13.68
N LEU A 32 0.77 -15.26 13.32
CA LEU A 32 2.11 -15.09 13.90
C LEU A 32 2.06 -14.61 15.36
N ASN A 33 1.11 -13.73 15.69
CA ASN A 33 0.98 -13.14 17.02
C ASN A 33 0.26 -14.08 18.00
N GLU A 34 -0.88 -14.64 17.61
CA GLU A 34 -1.73 -15.44 18.51
C GLU A 34 -1.31 -16.91 18.56
N ILE A 35 -0.86 -17.48 17.44
CA ILE A 35 -0.52 -18.93 17.38
C ILE A 35 0.97 -19.15 17.59
N CYS A 36 1.82 -18.38 16.92
CA CYS A 36 3.27 -18.54 17.05
C CYS A 36 3.88 -17.77 18.23
N HIS A 37 3.08 -16.95 18.93
CA HIS A 37 3.52 -16.09 20.05
C HIS A 37 4.79 -15.29 19.74
N LEU A 38 4.96 -14.89 18.48
CA LEU A 38 6.09 -14.08 18.06
C LEU A 38 5.92 -12.65 18.59
N TRP A 39 7.06 -11.98 18.80
CA TRP A 39 7.06 -10.62 19.32
C TRP A 39 6.23 -9.71 18.40
N TYR A 40 5.31 -8.93 18.98
CA TYR A 40 4.29 -8.16 18.26
C TYR A 40 4.86 -7.41 17.03
N TRP A 41 5.98 -6.70 17.23
CA TRP A 41 6.62 -5.93 16.17
C TRP A 41 7.16 -6.80 15.03
N VAL A 42 7.67 -7.99 15.35
CA VAL A 42 8.16 -8.97 14.37
C VAL A 42 6.98 -9.55 13.58
N SER A 43 5.93 -9.98 14.27
CA SER A 43 4.69 -10.46 13.65
C SER A 43 4.06 -9.43 12.71
N TYR A 44 4.07 -8.16 13.12
CA TYR A 44 3.59 -7.02 12.33
C TYR A 44 4.45 -6.78 11.09
N LEU A 45 5.78 -6.79 11.23
CA LEU A 45 6.69 -6.57 10.11
C LEU A 45 6.55 -7.67 9.05
N PHE A 46 6.53 -8.94 9.46
CA PHE A 46 6.40 -10.06 8.54
C PHE A 46 5.04 -10.11 7.85
N SER A 47 3.95 -9.84 8.57
CA SER A 47 2.61 -9.80 7.98
C SER A 47 2.46 -8.64 6.99
N LEU A 48 3.06 -7.49 7.29
CA LEU A 48 3.09 -6.33 6.39
C LEU A 48 3.88 -6.63 5.12
N ILE A 49 5.08 -7.22 5.23
CA ILE A 49 5.87 -7.64 4.06
C ILE A 49 5.08 -8.62 3.19
N LEU A 50 4.43 -9.62 3.81
CA LEU A 50 3.64 -10.62 3.07
C LEU A 50 2.43 -10.00 2.37
N SER A 51 1.76 -9.06 3.03
CA SER A 51 0.66 -8.29 2.45
C SER A 51 1.09 -7.47 1.24
N VAL A 52 2.20 -6.74 1.35
CA VAL A 52 2.77 -5.96 0.24
C VAL A 52 3.15 -6.87 -0.92
N LEU A 53 3.79 -8.02 -0.64
CA LEU A 53 4.11 -9.03 -1.65
C LEU A 53 2.87 -9.56 -2.36
N TRP A 54 1.79 -9.84 -1.61
CA TRP A 54 0.52 -10.31 -2.16
C TRP A 54 -0.14 -9.24 -3.04
N ASN A 55 -0.24 -8.00 -2.55
CA ASN A 55 -0.81 -6.88 -3.29
C ASN A 55 -0.05 -6.66 -4.60
N PHE A 56 1.27 -6.64 -4.53
CA PHE A 56 2.15 -6.46 -5.67
C PHE A 56 2.02 -7.61 -6.69
N THR A 57 1.97 -8.85 -6.22
CA THR A 57 1.85 -10.03 -7.10
C THR A 57 0.54 -10.01 -7.89
N LEU A 58 -0.58 -9.69 -7.24
CA LEU A 58 -1.89 -9.64 -7.90
C LEU A 58 -2.01 -8.43 -8.82
N ASN A 59 -1.57 -7.24 -8.39
CA ASN A 59 -1.58 -6.06 -9.25
C ASN A 59 -0.69 -6.23 -10.48
N ARG A 60 0.48 -6.86 -10.34
CA ARG A 60 1.33 -7.21 -11.48
C ARG A 60 0.63 -8.15 -12.44
N LYS A 61 0.07 -9.26 -11.95
CA LYS A 61 -0.50 -10.34 -12.77
C LYS A 61 -1.80 -9.95 -13.45
N PHE A 62 -2.66 -9.17 -12.79
CA PHE A 62 -4.03 -8.92 -13.25
C PHE A 62 -4.33 -7.45 -13.64
N THR A 63 -3.54 -6.49 -13.14
CA THR A 63 -3.79 -5.05 -13.33
C THR A 63 -2.80 -4.40 -14.31
N PHE A 64 -1.52 -4.81 -14.27
CA PHE A 64 -0.47 -4.14 -15.04
C PHE A 64 0.18 -4.99 -16.14
N HIS A 65 0.05 -6.32 -16.15
CA HIS A 65 0.67 -7.22 -17.14
C HIS A 65 2.14 -6.85 -17.44
N SER A 66 2.89 -6.45 -16.40
CA SER A 66 4.23 -5.86 -16.59
C SER A 66 5.34 -6.86 -16.25
N ALA A 67 6.22 -7.10 -17.22
CA ALA A 67 7.47 -7.86 -17.10
C ALA A 67 8.61 -7.09 -16.38
N SER A 68 8.29 -6.22 -15.42
CA SER A 68 9.31 -5.46 -14.68
C SER A 68 9.92 -6.25 -13.52
N ASN A 69 11.18 -5.92 -13.19
CA ASN A 69 11.96 -6.55 -12.11
C ASN A 69 11.28 -6.33 -10.75
N VAL A 70 10.66 -7.39 -10.23
CA VAL A 70 9.92 -7.46 -8.96
C VAL A 70 10.70 -6.85 -7.78
N PRO A 71 12.01 -7.15 -7.58
CA PRO A 71 12.77 -6.58 -6.46
C PRO A 71 12.92 -5.05 -6.55
N VAL A 72 13.05 -4.52 -7.77
CA VAL A 72 13.25 -3.07 -7.99
C VAL A 72 11.96 -2.31 -7.73
N ALA A 73 10.81 -2.86 -8.12
CA ALA A 73 9.52 -2.26 -7.84
C ALA A 73 9.21 -2.25 -6.33
N MET A 74 9.49 -3.36 -5.64
CA MET A 74 9.38 -3.41 -4.18
C MET A 74 10.29 -2.43 -3.47
N LEU A 75 11.54 -2.29 -3.93
CA LEU A 75 12.48 -1.32 -3.35
C LEU A 75 11.94 0.11 -3.46
N LYS A 76 11.31 0.47 -4.58
CA LYS A 76 10.67 1.78 -4.76
C LYS A 76 9.51 1.97 -3.77
N VAL A 77 8.63 0.99 -3.61
CA VAL A 77 7.53 1.05 -2.63
C VAL A 77 8.08 1.15 -1.20
N ALA A 78 9.15 0.41 -0.88
CA ALA A 78 9.81 0.51 0.42
C ALA A 78 10.39 1.92 0.66
N LEU A 79 11.05 2.51 -0.34
CA LEU A 79 11.55 3.89 -0.26
C LEU A 79 10.41 4.89 -0.07
N PHE A 80 9.26 4.68 -0.70
CA PHE A 80 8.07 5.49 -0.46
C PHE A 80 7.63 5.41 1.01
N TYR A 81 7.49 4.22 1.57
CA TYR A 81 7.07 4.07 2.97
C TYR A 81 8.12 4.55 3.99
N ILE A 82 9.42 4.49 3.68
CA ILE A 82 10.49 5.08 4.51
C ILE A 82 10.30 6.59 4.67
N VAL A 83 9.79 7.28 3.65
CA VAL A 83 9.51 8.72 3.70
C VAL A 83 8.12 9.00 4.24
N PHE A 84 7.11 8.24 3.82
CA PHE A 84 5.72 8.46 4.19
C PHE A 84 5.46 8.24 5.69
N THR A 85 6.10 7.23 6.29
CA THR A 85 5.89 6.87 7.71
C THR A 85 6.32 8.00 8.68
N PRO A 86 7.54 8.57 8.60
CA PRO A 86 7.91 9.68 9.48
C PRO A 86 7.10 10.95 9.21
N VAL A 87 6.75 11.23 7.95
CA VAL A 87 5.92 12.40 7.59
C VAL A 87 4.51 12.27 8.14
N SER A 88 3.89 11.10 7.99
CA SER A 88 2.53 10.86 8.51
C SER A 88 2.51 10.83 10.04
N THR A 89 3.55 10.30 10.68
CA THR A 89 3.71 10.37 12.14
C THR A 89 3.84 11.82 12.62
N TRP A 90 4.63 12.64 11.91
CA TRP A 90 4.83 14.04 12.25
C TRP A 90 3.55 14.87 12.11
N TRP A 91 2.84 14.80 10.97
CA TRP A 91 1.58 15.57 10.83
C TRP A 91 0.52 15.09 11.82
N THR A 92 0.54 13.80 12.18
CA THR A 92 -0.49 13.24 13.07
C THR A 92 -0.26 13.83 14.46
N ALA A 93 0.98 13.81 14.94
CA ALA A 93 1.35 14.43 16.21
C ALA A 93 1.05 15.94 16.27
N VAL A 94 1.21 16.67 15.16
CA VAL A 94 0.87 18.10 15.10
C VAL A 94 -0.64 18.32 15.16
N LEU A 95 -1.42 17.54 14.41
CA LEU A 95 -2.88 17.69 14.31
C LEU A 95 -3.62 17.21 15.56
N THR A 96 -3.17 16.12 16.19
CA THR A 96 -3.77 15.59 17.43
C THR A 96 -3.16 16.21 18.68
N GLY A 97 -2.03 16.91 18.56
CA GLY A 97 -1.37 17.61 19.66
C GLY A 97 -2.15 18.83 20.17
N GLU A 98 -1.64 19.42 21.25
CA GLU A 98 -2.28 20.48 22.03
C GLU A 98 -2.66 21.73 21.22
N ASN A 99 -2.01 21.95 20.08
CA ASN A 99 -2.25 23.12 19.23
C ASN A 99 -3.55 23.05 18.42
N PHE A 100 -3.93 21.85 17.95
CA PHE A 100 -5.05 21.67 17.03
C PHE A 100 -6.16 20.78 17.62
N LEU A 101 -5.85 19.84 18.52
CA LEU A 101 -6.81 18.99 19.23
C LEU A 101 -7.80 18.25 18.29
N TRP A 102 -7.35 17.84 17.11
CA TRP A 102 -8.20 17.07 16.20
C TRP A 102 -8.48 15.68 16.74
N ASN A 103 -9.68 15.16 16.44
CA ASN A 103 -10.05 13.79 16.79
C ASN A 103 -9.12 12.79 16.06
N GLU A 104 -8.49 11.90 16.83
CA GLU A 104 -7.53 10.92 16.35
C GLU A 104 -8.07 10.03 15.22
N TYR A 105 -9.34 9.64 15.28
CA TYR A 105 -9.97 8.80 14.25
C TYR A 105 -10.12 9.56 12.92
N VAL A 106 -10.38 10.87 12.97
CA VAL A 106 -10.49 11.69 11.75
C VAL A 106 -9.11 11.83 11.10
N VAL A 107 -8.08 12.12 11.89
CA VAL A 107 -6.70 12.22 11.39
C VAL A 107 -6.20 10.87 10.84
N LEU A 108 -6.56 9.76 11.49
CA LEU A 108 -6.27 8.41 11.01
C LEU A 108 -6.92 8.13 9.65
N VAL A 109 -8.23 8.38 9.52
CA VAL A 109 -8.95 8.17 8.25
C VAL A 109 -8.35 9.03 7.14
N LEU A 110 -8.04 10.30 7.41
CA LEU A 110 -7.39 11.18 6.45
C LEU A 110 -6.01 10.66 6.06
N THR A 111 -5.21 10.20 7.03
CA THR A 111 -3.88 9.62 6.79
C THR A 111 -3.96 8.37 5.91
N MET A 112 -4.96 7.50 6.14
CA MET A 112 -5.20 6.32 5.30
C MET A 112 -5.60 6.70 3.87
N ILE A 113 -6.47 7.69 3.70
CA ILE A 113 -6.87 8.20 2.38
C ILE A 113 -5.66 8.81 1.67
N THR A 114 -4.87 9.62 2.36
CA THR A 114 -3.66 10.22 1.79
C THR A 114 -2.67 9.15 1.38
N ASN A 115 -2.40 8.16 2.25
CA ASN A 115 -1.54 7.02 1.92
C ASN A 115 -1.99 6.36 0.61
N PHE A 116 -3.26 5.96 0.54
CA PHE A 116 -3.83 5.29 -0.63
C PHE A 116 -3.67 6.11 -1.93
N VAL A 117 -3.97 7.40 -1.88
CA VAL A 117 -3.85 8.28 -3.06
C VAL A 117 -2.38 8.45 -3.45
N THR A 118 -1.50 8.72 -2.49
CA THR A 118 -0.08 8.94 -2.77
C THR A 118 0.63 7.67 -3.24
N GLU A 119 0.29 6.51 -2.68
CA GLU A 119 0.79 5.21 -3.10
C GLU A 119 0.33 4.90 -4.52
N TYR A 120 -0.95 5.12 -4.85
CA TYR A 120 -1.45 4.95 -6.22
C TYR A 120 -0.71 5.86 -7.22
N LEU A 121 -0.49 7.13 -6.87
CA LEU A 121 0.25 8.07 -7.71
C LEU A 121 1.72 7.64 -7.86
N TYR A 122 2.36 7.22 -6.77
CA TYR A 122 3.75 6.77 -6.78
C TYR A 122 3.91 5.49 -7.62
N ASP A 123 3.01 4.54 -7.46
CA ASP A 123 2.98 3.32 -8.26
C ASP A 123 2.82 3.64 -9.75
N ARG A 124 1.87 4.50 -10.08
CA ARG A 124 1.59 4.91 -11.47
C ARG A 124 2.76 5.66 -12.10
N PHE A 125 3.34 6.64 -11.41
CA PHE A 125 4.29 7.59 -11.99
C PHE A 125 5.75 7.27 -11.73
N VAL A 126 6.08 6.41 -10.75
CA VAL A 126 7.47 6.11 -10.35
C VAL A 126 7.77 4.62 -10.46
N VAL A 127 6.89 3.75 -9.96
CA VAL A 127 7.11 2.29 -9.98
C VAL A 127 6.93 1.75 -11.39
N PHE A 128 5.79 2.04 -12.03
CA PHE A 128 5.42 1.53 -13.35
C PHE A 128 5.66 2.54 -14.49
N ARG A 129 6.40 3.63 -14.23
CA ARG A 129 6.77 4.63 -15.24
C ARG A 129 7.41 3.96 -16.46
N GLY A 130 6.74 4.05 -17.61
CA GLY A 130 7.24 3.52 -18.90
C GLY A 130 7.00 2.03 -19.17
N ASN A 131 6.27 1.32 -18.30
CA ASN A 131 5.93 -0.11 -18.49
C ASN A 131 4.41 -0.37 -18.54
N ILE A 132 3.63 0.68 -18.75
CA ILE A 132 2.21 0.57 -19.04
C ILE A 132 2.09 0.25 -20.53
N ASP A 133 1.61 -0.95 -20.86
CA ASP A 133 1.46 -1.50 -22.22
C ASP A 133 2.77 -1.82 -22.97
N ASN A 134 3.72 -2.50 -22.32
CA ASN A 134 4.72 -3.30 -23.06
C ASN A 134 4.13 -4.68 -23.40
N ASP A 135 3.08 -4.69 -24.22
CA ASP A 135 2.63 -5.87 -24.94
C ASP A 135 2.63 -5.50 -26.43
N LYS A 136 3.84 -5.55 -27.01
CA LYS A 136 4.09 -5.69 -28.43
C LYS A 136 5.00 -6.90 -28.61
#